data_AF-A0A8H5MT62-F1
#
_entry.id   AF-A0A8H5MT62-F1
#
_cell.length_a   1.000
_cell.length_b   1.000
_cell.length_c   1.000
_cell.angle_alpha   90.00
_cell.angle_beta   90.00
_cell.angle_gamma   90.00
#
_symmetry.space_group_name_H-M   'P 1'
#
loop_
_entity.id
_entity.type
_entity.pdbx_description
1 polymer ?
#
loop_
_entity_poly.entity_id
_entity_poly.type
_entity_poly.pdbx_seq_one_letter_code
_entity_poly.pdbx_strand_id
1 'polypeptide(L)'
;MSSSTSTTPQPSSQGETMAPRRLADYIERIKAADWTLSQTTARPFNNGTATQPPIIRGRVNQILLFPGSFNPPHQGHLNLLKHVFHNAGADLNIIAAIIVTTDDERLKMKMDRRETGIVLSREKRQNLWRGDGIPVDWAWVYDKSEASWPGFRAKLVNALKRDGVDLKFVLLFGPDAITADGGYNPECWNCGDAVTTDVSRPVDFRYPNSLRQLAGCEPWINLEDGRPRFDNKISICRQSRVRPRGTVRFIPCNLDRQSQDAPSSTKIREIIENSPQEEWEERLKGIALHPKLLVEYLKELPPPTKPVEPKEDLAKKQWESIVW
;
A
#
# COMPACT_ATOMS: atom_id res chain seq x y z
N MET A 1 -2.69 37.53 -70.90
CA MET A 1 -1.53 36.63 -70.75
C MET A 1 -1.17 36.61 -69.28
N SER A 2 -1.17 35.42 -68.71
CA SER A 2 -1.43 35.13 -67.30
C SER A 2 -0.25 35.44 -66.37
N SER A 3 -0.55 36.10 -65.24
CA SER A 3 0.38 36.32 -64.14
C SER A 3 0.46 35.08 -63.25
N SER A 4 1.65 34.52 -63.12
CA SER A 4 1.96 33.35 -62.30
C SER A 4 2.31 33.78 -60.88
N THR A 5 1.43 33.54 -59.91
CA THR A 5 1.75 33.63 -58.48
C THR A 5 2.18 32.26 -57.96
N SER A 6 3.47 32.13 -57.63
CA SER A 6 4.00 30.95 -56.94
C SER A 6 3.64 31.00 -55.46
N THR A 7 2.74 30.12 -55.01
CA THR A 7 2.43 29.95 -53.59
C THR A 7 3.37 28.90 -53.00
N THR A 8 4.31 29.35 -52.17
CA THR A 8 5.16 28.48 -51.34
C THR A 8 4.28 27.81 -50.26
N PRO A 9 4.40 26.49 -50.02
CA PRO A 9 3.64 25.86 -48.94
C PRO A 9 4.23 26.25 -47.58
N GLN A 10 3.38 26.74 -46.68
CA GLN A 10 3.70 26.88 -45.26
C GLN A 10 4.03 25.51 -44.67
N PRO A 11 5.09 25.39 -43.85
CA PRO A 11 5.36 24.16 -43.11
C PRO A 11 4.28 23.99 -42.05
N SER A 12 3.65 22.81 -42.07
CA SER A 12 2.71 22.30 -41.09
C SER A 12 3.26 22.47 -39.67
N SER A 13 2.44 23.04 -38.79
CA SER A 13 2.71 23.23 -37.37
C SER A 13 3.24 21.94 -36.75
N GLN A 14 4.48 22.02 -36.27
CA GLN A 14 5.11 21.03 -35.42
C GLN A 14 4.17 20.74 -34.24
N GLY A 15 3.93 19.46 -33.96
CA GLY A 15 3.11 19.04 -32.83
C GLY A 15 3.69 19.61 -31.55
N GLU A 16 2.89 20.42 -30.85
CA GLU A 16 3.19 20.85 -29.49
C GLU A 16 3.40 19.59 -28.64
N THR A 17 4.65 19.32 -28.29
CA THR A 17 4.99 18.39 -27.22
C THR A 17 4.46 18.96 -25.92
N MET A 18 3.18 18.71 -25.61
CA MET A 18 2.60 19.03 -24.32
C MET A 18 3.47 18.41 -23.21
N ALA A 19 3.81 19.23 -22.21
CA ALA A 19 4.57 18.77 -21.07
C ALA A 19 3.90 17.54 -20.42
N PRO A 20 4.69 16.55 -19.96
CA PRO A 20 4.14 15.34 -19.37
C PRO A 20 3.30 15.67 -18.13
N ARG A 21 2.02 15.25 -18.15
CA ARG A 21 1.08 15.44 -17.04
C ARG A 21 1.54 14.64 -15.82
N ARG A 22 1.91 15.33 -14.73
CA ARG A 22 2.36 14.67 -13.50
C ARG A 22 1.19 14.44 -12.56
N LEU A 23 1.15 13.28 -11.92
CA LEU A 23 0.10 12.97 -10.93
C LEU A 23 0.14 13.93 -9.74
N ALA A 24 1.33 14.38 -9.34
CA ALA A 24 1.54 15.35 -8.26
C ALA A 24 0.71 16.64 -8.45
N ASP A 25 0.63 17.16 -9.68
CA ASP A 25 -0.06 18.42 -9.98
C ASP A 25 -1.58 18.31 -9.73
N TYR A 26 -2.17 17.13 -9.95
CA TYR A 26 -3.58 16.90 -9.62
C TYR A 26 -3.80 16.82 -8.11
N ILE A 27 -2.90 16.13 -7.41
CA ILE A 27 -2.98 15.97 -5.96
C ILE A 27 -2.84 17.34 -5.27
N GLU A 28 -1.89 18.16 -5.69
CA GLU A 28 -1.67 19.51 -5.14
C GLU A 28 -2.89 20.41 -5.36
N ARG A 29 -3.47 20.41 -6.57
CA ARG A 29 -4.70 21.19 -6.85
C ARG A 29 -5.85 20.82 -5.91
N ILE A 30 -6.02 19.53 -5.61
CA ILE A 30 -7.05 19.05 -4.69
C ILE A 30 -6.73 19.47 -3.25
N LYS A 31 -5.45 19.39 -2.84
CA LYS A 31 -5.01 19.82 -1.50
C LYS A 31 -5.23 21.32 -1.32
N ALA A 32 -4.85 22.15 -2.29
CA ALA A 32 -5.05 23.59 -2.26
C ALA A 32 -6.53 23.99 -2.15
N ALA A 33 -7.42 23.29 -2.84
CA ALA A 33 -8.87 23.54 -2.77
C ALA A 33 -9.50 23.15 -1.41
N ASP A 34 -8.90 22.20 -0.70
CA ASP A 34 -9.40 21.69 0.57
C ASP A 34 -8.87 22.44 1.80
N TRP A 35 -8.01 23.44 1.62
CA TRP A 35 -7.27 24.06 2.71
C TRP A 35 -7.62 25.53 2.92
N THR A 36 -8.21 25.79 4.09
CA THR A 36 -8.17 27.09 4.73
C THR A 36 -6.80 27.26 5.40
N LEU A 37 -5.91 28.04 4.76
CA LEU A 37 -4.67 28.67 5.27
C LEU A 37 -4.11 28.10 6.60
N SER A 38 -3.02 27.30 6.55
CA SER A 38 -1.90 27.35 7.52
C SER A 38 -0.86 26.21 7.37
N GLN A 39 -1.18 25.07 6.73
CA GLN A 39 -0.21 23.97 6.64
C GLN A 39 0.39 23.87 5.24
N THR A 40 1.65 24.29 5.07
CA THR A 40 2.47 23.93 3.92
C THR A 40 2.76 22.44 3.97
N THR A 41 1.96 21.61 3.29
CA THR A 41 2.38 20.22 3.07
C THR A 41 3.44 20.19 2.00
N ALA A 42 4.40 19.31 2.21
CA ALA A 42 5.21 18.74 1.17
C ALA A 42 4.39 18.35 -0.08
N ARG A 43 4.99 18.64 -1.24
CA ARG A 43 4.58 18.12 -2.53
C ARG A 43 4.60 16.58 -2.52
N PRO A 44 3.61 15.88 -3.09
CA PRO A 44 3.63 14.42 -3.20
C PRO A 44 4.89 13.91 -3.90
N PHE A 45 5.27 12.67 -3.57
CA PHE A 45 6.44 11.97 -4.13
C PHE A 45 7.76 12.66 -3.75
N ASN A 46 8.24 12.35 -2.53
CA ASN A 46 9.48 12.87 -1.94
C ASN A 46 9.59 14.40 -1.96
N ASN A 47 8.54 15.11 -1.51
CA ASN A 47 8.56 16.59 -1.42
C ASN A 47 8.85 17.27 -2.77
N GLY A 48 8.58 16.59 -3.90
CA GLY A 48 8.90 17.08 -5.23
C GLY A 48 10.32 16.80 -5.73
N THR A 49 11.15 16.12 -4.95
CA THR A 49 12.54 15.78 -5.32
C THR A 49 12.64 14.43 -6.04
N ALA A 50 11.52 13.74 -6.28
CA ALA A 50 11.48 12.51 -7.04
C ALA A 50 12.15 12.68 -8.42
N THR A 51 13.14 11.82 -8.72
CA THR A 51 13.88 11.87 -10.00
C THR A 51 13.05 11.34 -11.16
N GLN A 52 12.19 10.37 -10.89
CA GLN A 52 11.23 9.77 -11.83
C GLN A 52 9.81 9.88 -11.27
N PRO A 53 9.22 11.09 -11.23
CA PRO A 53 7.90 11.28 -10.65
C PRO A 53 6.83 10.55 -11.47
N PRO A 54 5.71 10.12 -10.86
CA PRO A 54 4.60 9.51 -11.58
C PRO A 54 4.03 10.41 -12.68
N ILE A 55 4.12 9.92 -13.91
CA ILE A 55 3.57 10.55 -15.11
C ILE A 55 2.31 9.79 -15.51
N ILE A 56 1.26 10.52 -15.87
CA ILE A 56 0.04 9.96 -16.44
C ILE A 56 0.33 9.44 -17.85
N ARG A 57 0.03 8.17 -18.11
CA ARG A 57 0.32 7.50 -19.39
C ARG A 57 -0.97 6.96 -20.00
N GLY A 58 -1.17 7.21 -21.30
CA GLY A 58 -2.34 6.73 -22.03
C GLY A 58 -3.68 7.13 -21.38
N ARG A 59 -4.71 6.31 -21.61
CA ARG A 59 -6.06 6.56 -21.09
C ARG A 59 -6.29 5.97 -19.70
N VAL A 60 -5.86 4.74 -19.45
CA VAL A 60 -6.14 4.00 -18.20
C VAL A 60 -4.88 3.92 -17.37
N ASN A 61 -4.94 4.40 -16.13
CA ASN A 61 -3.83 4.39 -15.18
C ASN A 61 -4.28 3.72 -13.88
N GLN A 62 -3.42 2.90 -13.27
CA GLN A 62 -3.68 2.27 -11.97
C GLN A 62 -2.78 2.89 -10.89
N ILE A 63 -3.34 3.02 -9.68
CA ILE A 63 -2.60 3.36 -8.47
C ILE A 63 -2.73 2.20 -7.48
N LEU A 64 -1.62 1.78 -6.89
CA LEU A 64 -1.65 0.89 -5.74
C LEU A 64 -2.14 1.65 -4.52
N LEU A 65 -3.27 1.24 -3.96
CA LEU A 65 -3.72 1.68 -2.65
C LEU A 65 -3.14 0.74 -1.60
N PHE A 66 -2.25 1.23 -0.74
CA PHE A 66 -1.58 0.40 0.27
C PHE A 66 -1.97 0.85 1.68
N PRO A 67 -3.11 0.36 2.20
CA PRO A 67 -3.55 0.70 3.53
C PRO A 67 -2.90 -0.20 4.59
N GLY A 68 -2.74 0.34 5.79
CA GLY A 68 -2.24 -0.46 6.90
C GLY A 68 -2.13 0.29 8.21
N SER A 69 -2.02 -0.49 9.28
CA SER A 69 -1.72 0.07 10.61
C SER A 69 -0.31 0.65 10.65
N PHE A 70 0.67 -0.01 10.01
CA PHE A 70 2.06 0.42 9.95
C PHE A 70 2.58 0.83 11.34
N ASN A 71 2.46 -0.06 12.32
CA ASN A 71 2.71 0.26 13.72
C ASN A 71 3.80 -0.65 14.32
N PRO A 72 5.09 -0.35 14.08
CA PRO A 72 5.62 0.64 13.11
C PRO A 72 5.74 0.07 11.67
N PRO A 73 5.96 0.92 10.64
CA PRO A 73 6.34 0.43 9.31
C PRO A 73 7.74 -0.23 9.34
N HIS A 74 8.01 -1.09 8.38
CA HIS A 74 9.21 -1.93 8.35
C HIS A 74 9.58 -2.32 6.92
N GLN A 75 10.78 -2.85 6.73
CA GLN A 75 11.35 -3.18 5.44
C GLN A 75 10.50 -4.20 4.66
N GLY A 76 9.84 -5.13 5.35
CA GLY A 76 8.87 -6.04 4.75
C GLY A 76 7.70 -5.33 4.03
N HIS A 77 7.20 -4.21 4.55
CA HIS A 77 6.17 -3.41 3.87
C HIS A 77 6.71 -2.75 2.60
N LEU A 78 7.93 -2.20 2.66
CA LEU A 78 8.58 -1.57 1.51
C LEU A 78 8.93 -2.60 0.42
N ASN A 79 9.41 -3.78 0.82
CA ASN A 79 9.71 -4.89 -0.09
C ASN A 79 8.43 -5.39 -0.78
N LEU A 80 7.34 -5.54 -0.03
CA LEU A 80 6.02 -5.84 -0.57
C LEU A 80 5.61 -4.82 -1.64
N LEU A 81 5.66 -3.53 -1.29
CA LEU A 81 5.29 -2.44 -2.17
C LEU A 81 6.14 -2.41 -3.46
N LYS A 82 7.47 -2.50 -3.34
CA LYS A 82 8.42 -2.54 -4.47
C LYS A 82 8.18 -3.76 -5.35
N HIS A 83 8.04 -4.94 -4.76
CA HIS A 83 7.84 -6.18 -5.50
C HIS A 83 6.59 -6.10 -6.37
N VAL A 84 5.47 -5.68 -5.80
CA VAL A 84 4.22 -5.55 -6.55
C VAL A 84 4.34 -4.48 -7.63
N PHE A 85 4.84 -3.28 -7.31
CA PHE A 85 4.94 -2.21 -8.30
C PHE A 85 5.74 -2.61 -9.56
N HIS A 86 6.82 -3.37 -9.38
CA HIS A 86 7.67 -3.79 -10.50
C HIS A 86 7.21 -5.09 -11.19
N ASN A 87 6.46 -5.95 -10.51
CA ASN A 87 6.14 -7.30 -11.00
C ASN A 87 4.66 -7.55 -11.23
N ALA A 88 3.78 -6.56 -11.04
CA ALA A 88 2.35 -6.78 -11.21
C ALA A 88 1.91 -7.01 -12.65
N GLY A 89 2.79 -6.79 -13.65
CA GLY A 89 2.46 -6.94 -15.06
C GLY A 89 2.21 -5.59 -15.74
N ALA A 90 2.67 -5.47 -16.99
CA ALA A 90 2.58 -4.23 -17.75
C ALA A 90 1.13 -3.86 -18.12
N ASP A 91 0.22 -4.84 -18.14
CA ASP A 91 -1.20 -4.69 -18.46
C ASP A 91 -1.96 -3.79 -17.47
N LEU A 92 -1.49 -3.69 -16.22
CA LEU A 92 -2.12 -2.81 -15.23
C LEU A 92 -1.75 -1.34 -15.43
N ASN A 93 -0.63 -1.00 -16.08
CA ASN A 93 -0.12 0.38 -16.15
C ASN A 93 -0.16 1.08 -14.76
N ILE A 94 0.48 0.45 -13.77
CA ILE A 94 0.64 1.03 -12.43
C ILE A 94 1.62 2.20 -12.53
N ILE A 95 1.17 3.39 -12.12
CA ILE A 95 1.99 4.60 -12.21
C ILE A 95 2.46 5.13 -10.85
N ALA A 96 1.76 4.78 -9.77
CA ALA A 96 2.08 5.26 -8.43
C ALA A 96 1.51 4.33 -7.35
N ALA A 97 1.93 4.58 -6.11
CA ALA A 97 1.32 4.02 -4.92
C ALA A 97 0.96 5.12 -3.91
N ILE A 98 -0.16 4.92 -3.20
CA ILE A 98 -0.60 5.79 -2.12
C ILE A 98 -0.73 4.95 -0.85
N ILE A 99 0.03 5.33 0.17
CA ILE A 99 0.07 4.67 1.48
C ILE A 99 -0.92 5.39 2.39
N VAL A 100 -1.89 4.65 2.93
CA VAL A 100 -2.90 5.18 3.84
C VAL A 100 -2.73 4.53 5.21
N THR A 101 -2.35 5.34 6.19
CA THR A 101 -2.18 4.90 7.58
C THR A 101 -3.52 4.87 8.30
N THR A 102 -3.87 3.75 8.95
CA THR A 102 -5.07 3.62 9.80
C THR A 102 -5.14 4.75 10.83
N ASP A 103 -6.34 5.25 11.14
CA ASP A 103 -6.54 6.29 12.16
C ASP A 103 -6.25 5.79 13.59
N ASP A 104 -5.90 6.69 14.50
CA ASP A 104 -5.36 6.34 15.83
C ASP A 104 -6.40 5.64 16.71
N GLU A 105 -7.66 6.04 16.65
CA GLU A 105 -8.75 5.41 17.40
C GLU A 105 -8.95 3.96 16.95
N ARG A 106 -8.90 3.73 15.64
CA ARG A 106 -9.02 2.39 15.06
C ARG A 106 -7.79 1.53 15.34
N LEU A 107 -6.61 2.14 15.37
CA LEU A 107 -5.39 1.46 15.79
C LEU A 107 -5.47 1.06 17.27
N LYS A 108 -5.88 1.96 18.16
CA LYS A 108 -6.08 1.70 19.59
C LYS A 108 -7.04 0.53 19.79
N MET A 109 -8.25 0.57 19.22
CA MET A 109 -9.21 -0.55 19.30
C MET A 109 -8.64 -1.89 18.82
N LYS A 110 -7.77 -1.88 17.80
CA LYS A 110 -7.09 -3.09 17.30
C LYS A 110 -6.01 -3.57 18.27
N MET A 111 -5.33 -2.66 18.95
CA MET A 111 -4.24 -2.94 19.88
C MET A 111 -4.73 -3.24 21.30
N ASP A 112 -5.89 -2.74 21.72
CA ASP A 112 -6.50 -3.00 23.04
C ASP A 112 -6.77 -4.49 23.27
N ARG A 113 -6.88 -5.27 22.20
CA ARG A 113 -6.99 -6.74 22.23
C ARG A 113 -5.63 -7.44 22.40
N ARG A 114 -4.54 -6.70 22.59
CA ARG A 114 -3.17 -7.21 22.68
C ARG A 114 -2.53 -6.72 23.97
N GLU A 115 -1.94 -7.64 24.73
CA GLU A 115 -1.39 -7.39 26.07
C GLU A 115 -0.20 -6.41 26.07
N THR A 116 0.57 -6.36 24.98
CA THR A 116 1.69 -5.42 24.81
C THR A 116 1.59 -4.71 23.46
N GLY A 117 1.23 -3.43 23.52
CA GLY A 117 0.99 -2.64 22.32
C GLY A 117 1.76 -1.35 22.33
N ILE A 118 2.89 -1.29 21.62
CA ILE A 118 3.39 -0.02 21.09
C ILE A 118 2.25 0.59 20.27
N VAL A 119 1.82 1.80 20.58
CA VAL A 119 0.81 2.54 19.82
C VAL A 119 1.40 3.88 19.41
N LEU A 120 1.90 3.94 18.17
CA LEU A 120 2.40 5.19 17.60
C LEU A 120 1.24 5.98 16.97
N SER A 121 1.24 7.30 17.17
CA SER A 121 0.28 8.18 16.51
C SER A 121 0.39 8.11 14.99
N ARG A 122 -0.68 8.50 14.29
CA ARG A 122 -0.74 8.49 12.82
C ARG A 122 0.37 9.33 12.24
N GLU A 123 0.60 10.51 12.81
CA GLU A 123 1.67 11.40 12.41
C GLU A 123 3.05 10.73 12.53
N LYS A 124 3.36 10.12 13.67
CA LYS A 124 4.62 9.37 13.85
C LYS A 124 4.77 8.23 12.85
N ARG A 125 3.70 7.47 12.59
CA ARG A 125 3.71 6.37 11.62
C ARG A 125 3.87 6.85 10.17
N GLN A 126 3.29 8.00 9.83
CA GLN A 126 3.50 8.63 8.52
C GLN A 126 4.93 9.15 8.38
N ASN A 127 5.48 9.76 9.43
CA ASN A 127 6.86 10.24 9.44
C ASN A 127 7.87 9.09 9.39
N LEU A 128 7.57 7.94 10.00
CA LEU A 128 8.36 6.70 9.85
C LEU A 128 8.25 6.05 8.46
N TRP A 129 7.29 6.44 7.63
CA TRP A 129 7.30 6.11 6.22
C TRP A 129 8.12 7.12 5.41
N ARG A 130 7.97 8.41 5.72
CA ARG A 130 8.63 9.50 4.99
C ARG A 130 10.13 9.54 5.25
N GLY A 131 10.55 9.55 6.52
CA GLY A 131 11.93 9.80 6.94
C GLY A 131 12.57 10.96 6.16
N ASP A 132 13.77 10.72 5.63
CA ASP A 132 14.48 11.64 4.72
C ASP A 132 13.98 11.58 3.26
N GLY A 133 13.01 10.71 2.98
CA GLY A 133 12.47 10.38 1.67
C GLY A 133 12.14 8.89 1.61
N ILE A 134 11.00 8.54 1.02
CA ILE A 134 10.71 7.14 0.75
C ILE A 134 11.72 6.70 -0.32
N PRO A 135 12.39 5.53 -0.18
CA PRO A 135 13.40 5.07 -1.13
C PRO A 135 12.76 4.49 -2.43
N VAL A 136 11.77 5.20 -2.97
CA VAL A 136 11.14 5.10 -4.29
C VAL A 136 10.54 6.46 -4.68
N ASP A 137 10.49 6.74 -5.98
CA ASP A 137 9.98 8.02 -6.51
C ASP A 137 8.46 8.05 -6.75
N TRP A 138 7.80 6.89 -6.65
CA TRP A 138 6.42 6.71 -7.09
C TRP A 138 5.43 6.43 -5.94
N ALA A 139 5.91 6.43 -4.69
CA ALA A 139 5.06 6.27 -3.52
C ALA A 139 4.82 7.61 -2.81
N TRP A 140 3.62 7.76 -2.25
CA TRP A 140 3.26 8.93 -1.45
C TRP A 140 2.47 8.49 -0.21
N VAL A 141 2.81 9.04 0.95
CA VAL A 141 2.02 8.88 2.18
C VAL A 141 0.89 9.89 2.18
N TYR A 142 -0.35 9.42 2.26
CA TYR A 142 -1.52 10.28 2.34
C TYR A 142 -1.51 11.09 3.64
N ASP A 143 -1.59 12.43 3.54
CA ASP A 143 -1.35 13.32 4.69
C ASP A 143 -2.54 13.40 5.67
N LYS A 144 -3.76 13.14 5.21
CA LYS A 144 -4.98 13.27 6.02
C LYS A 144 -5.36 11.94 6.69
N SER A 145 -6.44 11.96 7.48
CA SER A 145 -6.99 10.78 8.15
C SER A 145 -7.47 9.72 7.16
N GLU A 146 -7.42 8.46 7.56
CA GLU A 146 -8.01 7.34 6.81
C GLU A 146 -9.49 7.61 6.51
N ALA A 147 -10.25 8.13 7.47
CA ALA A 147 -11.66 8.49 7.29
C ALA A 147 -11.91 9.48 6.13
N SER A 148 -10.96 10.37 5.83
CA SER A 148 -11.09 11.37 4.75
C SER A 148 -10.69 10.83 3.37
N TRP A 149 -10.10 9.64 3.30
CA TRP A 149 -9.62 9.02 2.06
C TRP A 149 -10.68 8.90 0.96
N PRO A 150 -11.93 8.42 1.23
CA PRO A 150 -12.93 8.26 0.17
C PRO A 150 -13.24 9.55 -0.58
N GLY A 151 -13.32 10.67 0.15
CA GLY A 151 -13.57 12.00 -0.43
C GLY A 151 -12.42 12.47 -1.31
N PHE A 152 -11.17 12.32 -0.85
CA PHE A 152 -9.99 12.66 -1.65
C PHE A 152 -9.88 11.79 -2.91
N ARG A 153 -10.09 10.47 -2.77
CA ARG A 153 -10.08 9.52 -3.89
C ARG A 153 -11.07 9.93 -4.97
N ALA A 154 -12.32 10.26 -4.60
CA ALA A 154 -13.34 10.69 -5.53
C ALA A 154 -12.94 11.98 -6.27
N LYS A 155 -12.39 12.97 -5.55
CA LYS A 155 -11.87 14.22 -6.16
C LYS A 155 -10.76 13.95 -7.16
N LEU A 156 -9.81 13.06 -6.82
CA LEU A 156 -8.68 12.72 -7.70
C LEU A 156 -9.14 12.01 -8.97
N VAL A 157 -10.02 11.02 -8.85
CA VAL A 157 -10.61 10.33 -10.00
C VAL A 157 -11.36 11.32 -10.89
N ASN A 158 -12.21 12.18 -10.31
CA ASN A 158 -13.00 13.13 -11.07
C ASN A 158 -12.13 14.20 -11.76
N ALA A 159 -11.07 14.67 -11.12
CA ALA A 159 -10.15 15.63 -11.71
C ALA A 159 -9.44 15.06 -12.94
N LEU A 160 -8.95 13.81 -12.86
CA LEU A 160 -8.33 13.13 -14.00
C LEU A 160 -9.34 12.77 -15.09
N LYS A 161 -10.57 12.37 -14.70
CA LYS A 161 -11.66 12.06 -15.62
C LYS A 161 -12.00 13.25 -16.52
N ARG A 162 -12.03 14.46 -15.97
CA ARG A 162 -12.28 15.70 -16.75
C ARG A 162 -11.22 15.94 -17.83
N ASP A 163 -10.00 15.46 -17.60
CA ASP A 163 -8.89 15.57 -18.54
C ASP A 163 -8.75 14.30 -19.43
N GLY A 164 -9.81 13.50 -19.53
CA GLY A 164 -9.89 12.31 -20.37
C GLY A 164 -9.08 11.11 -19.86
N VAL A 165 -8.68 11.11 -18.58
CA VAL A 165 -7.86 10.05 -17.97
C VAL A 165 -8.72 9.21 -17.03
N ASP A 166 -8.77 7.90 -17.28
CA ASP A 166 -9.42 6.93 -16.42
C ASP A 166 -8.43 6.44 -15.35
N LEU A 167 -8.64 6.87 -14.10
CA LEU A 167 -7.85 6.43 -12.95
C LEU A 167 -8.57 5.31 -12.18
N LYS A 168 -7.87 4.22 -11.92
CA LYS A 168 -8.33 3.10 -11.09
C LYS A 168 -7.38 2.84 -9.92
N PHE A 169 -7.90 2.18 -8.89
CA PHE A 169 -7.14 1.81 -7.70
C PHE A 169 -7.15 0.30 -7.54
N VAL A 170 -5.98 -0.30 -7.39
CA VAL A 170 -5.79 -1.70 -7.03
C VAL A 170 -5.38 -1.75 -5.58
N LEU A 171 -6.10 -2.52 -4.76
CA LEU A 171 -5.78 -2.66 -3.35
C LEU A 171 -4.58 -3.59 -3.17
N LEU A 172 -3.51 -3.09 -2.58
CA LEU A 172 -2.37 -3.91 -2.16
C LEU A 172 -2.60 -4.38 -0.73
N PHE A 173 -2.68 -5.70 -0.57
CA PHE A 173 -2.67 -6.32 0.75
C PHE A 173 -1.44 -7.20 0.96
N GLY A 174 -1.07 -7.32 2.23
CA GLY A 174 -0.15 -8.37 2.65
C GLY A 174 -0.82 -9.75 2.56
N PRO A 175 -0.02 -10.82 2.56
CA PRO A 175 -0.48 -12.19 2.34
C PRO A 175 -1.44 -12.76 3.38
N ASP A 176 -1.62 -12.10 4.54
CA ASP A 176 -2.58 -12.58 5.58
C ASP A 176 -3.98 -11.99 5.41
N ALA A 177 -4.14 -10.96 4.57
CA ALA A 177 -5.43 -10.28 4.43
C ALA A 177 -6.31 -10.89 3.33
N ILE A 178 -5.72 -11.72 2.47
CA ILE A 178 -6.41 -12.50 1.44
C ILE A 178 -6.02 -13.95 1.70
N THR A 179 -6.97 -14.75 2.17
CA THR A 179 -6.75 -16.15 2.52
C THR A 179 -7.60 -17.06 1.64
N ALA A 180 -7.23 -18.34 1.56
CA ALA A 180 -7.98 -19.33 0.80
C ALA A 180 -9.47 -19.36 1.20
N ASP A 181 -9.73 -19.35 2.51
CA ASP A 181 -11.09 -19.50 3.05
C ASP A 181 -11.82 -18.17 3.21
N GLY A 182 -11.10 -17.06 3.46
CA GLY A 182 -11.70 -15.74 3.61
C GLY A 182 -11.91 -14.99 2.29
N GLY A 183 -11.15 -15.34 1.25
CA GLY A 183 -11.18 -14.67 -0.04
C GLY A 183 -10.78 -13.20 0.04
N TYR A 184 -11.36 -12.37 -0.83
CA TYR A 184 -11.16 -10.92 -0.87
C TYR A 184 -12.52 -10.20 -0.75
N ASN A 185 -12.60 -9.20 0.14
CA ASN A 185 -13.75 -8.30 0.26
C ASN A 185 -13.44 -6.91 -0.37
N PRO A 186 -14.06 -6.55 -1.51
CA PRO A 186 -13.82 -5.28 -2.20
C PRO A 186 -14.43 -4.06 -1.49
N GLU A 187 -15.40 -4.26 -0.59
CA GLU A 187 -16.15 -3.17 0.05
C GLU A 187 -15.30 -2.37 1.05
N CYS A 188 -14.33 -3.03 1.71
CA CYS A 188 -13.55 -2.41 2.78
C CYS A 188 -12.74 -1.17 2.34
N TRP A 189 -12.38 -1.09 1.06
CA TRP A 189 -11.69 0.06 0.46
C TRP A 189 -12.34 0.53 -0.83
N ASN A 190 -13.52 0.00 -1.19
CA ASN A 190 -14.19 0.21 -2.47
C ASN A 190 -13.23 -0.01 -3.67
N CYS A 191 -12.48 -1.10 -3.64
CA CYS A 191 -11.55 -1.51 -4.69
C CYS A 191 -12.04 -2.84 -5.23
N GLY A 192 -12.44 -2.90 -6.51
CA GLY A 192 -12.81 -4.19 -7.11
C GLY A 192 -11.58 -5.09 -7.32
N ASP A 193 -10.46 -4.47 -7.68
CA ASP A 193 -9.21 -5.18 -7.94
C ASP A 193 -8.31 -5.17 -6.71
N ALA A 194 -7.69 -6.31 -6.41
CA ALA A 194 -6.69 -6.47 -5.37
C ALA A 194 -5.46 -7.22 -5.90
N VAL A 195 -4.35 -6.98 -5.23
CA VAL A 195 -3.07 -7.65 -5.49
C VAL A 195 -2.42 -8.07 -4.19
N THR A 196 -1.86 -9.27 -4.18
CA THR A 196 -1.09 -9.82 -3.06
C THR A 196 0.09 -10.62 -3.58
N THR A 197 1.00 -10.94 -2.69
CA THR A 197 2.25 -11.68 -2.97
C THR A 197 2.74 -12.29 -1.67
N ASP A 198 3.58 -13.31 -1.79
CA ASP A 198 4.24 -13.95 -0.68
C ASP A 198 5.67 -13.43 -0.44
N VAL A 199 6.09 -12.33 -1.07
CA VAL A 199 7.47 -11.81 -0.91
C VAL A 199 7.87 -11.52 0.55
N SER A 200 6.90 -11.17 1.39
CA SER A 200 7.13 -10.87 2.81
C SER A 200 6.85 -12.03 3.75
N ARG A 201 5.99 -12.98 3.38
CA ARG A 201 5.66 -14.21 4.14
C ARG A 201 4.75 -15.09 3.28
N PRO A 202 4.65 -16.40 3.56
CA PRO A 202 3.80 -17.30 2.79
C PRO A 202 2.32 -16.87 2.76
N VAL A 203 1.64 -17.17 1.66
CA VAL A 203 0.17 -17.19 1.57
C VAL A 203 -0.34 -18.61 1.84
N ASP A 204 -1.53 -18.75 2.41
CA ASP A 204 -2.14 -20.06 2.73
C ASP A 204 -2.69 -20.81 1.52
N PHE A 205 -2.73 -20.16 0.36
CA PHE A 205 -3.25 -20.71 -0.88
C PHE A 205 -2.17 -21.07 -1.91
N ARG A 206 -0.88 -20.86 -1.64
CA ARG A 206 0.21 -21.26 -2.57
C ARG A 206 0.81 -22.59 -2.16
N TYR A 207 0.83 -23.53 -3.11
CA TYR A 207 1.58 -24.79 -3.02
C TYR A 207 2.69 -24.82 -4.08
N PRO A 208 3.65 -25.75 -4.02
CA PRO A 208 4.81 -25.76 -4.93
C PRO A 208 4.44 -25.69 -6.42
N ASN A 209 3.35 -26.32 -6.83
CA ASN A 209 2.93 -26.44 -8.23
C ASN A 209 1.47 -26.04 -8.48
N SER A 210 0.80 -25.42 -7.51
CA SER A 210 -0.61 -25.07 -7.64
C SER A 210 -1.01 -23.94 -6.70
N LEU A 211 -2.15 -23.32 -7.00
CA LEU A 211 -2.81 -22.39 -6.09
C LEU A 211 -4.14 -22.99 -5.65
N ARG A 212 -4.38 -23.05 -4.33
CA ARG A 212 -5.71 -23.30 -3.77
C ARG A 212 -6.65 -22.21 -4.26
N GLN A 213 -7.86 -22.60 -4.65
CA GLN A 213 -8.88 -21.64 -5.05
C GLN A 213 -9.28 -20.75 -3.86
N LEU A 214 -9.42 -19.44 -4.11
CA LEU A 214 -9.94 -18.51 -3.12
C LEU A 214 -11.45 -18.60 -3.04
N ALA A 215 -11.99 -18.55 -1.81
CA ALA A 215 -13.42 -18.40 -1.57
C ALA A 215 -13.99 -17.20 -2.34
N GLY A 216 -15.12 -17.42 -3.01
CA GLY A 216 -15.82 -16.38 -3.77
C GLY A 216 -15.16 -16.01 -5.11
N CYS A 217 -14.10 -16.70 -5.54
CA CYS A 217 -13.43 -16.46 -6.82
C CYS A 217 -13.60 -17.62 -7.81
N GLU A 218 -13.55 -17.31 -9.09
CA GLU A 218 -13.33 -18.27 -10.18
C GLU A 218 -11.96 -18.97 -10.03
N PRO A 219 -11.71 -20.09 -10.73
CA PRO A 219 -10.38 -20.71 -10.77
C PRO A 219 -9.28 -19.74 -11.21
N TRP A 220 -8.07 -19.96 -10.72
CA TRP A 220 -6.89 -19.19 -11.10
C TRP A 220 -6.55 -19.37 -12.58
N ILE A 221 -6.22 -18.25 -13.24
CA ILE A 221 -5.71 -18.19 -14.61
C ILE A 221 -4.34 -17.53 -14.56
N ASN A 222 -3.35 -18.18 -15.18
CA ASN A 222 -2.01 -17.60 -15.30
C ASN A 222 -1.97 -16.62 -16.45
N LEU A 223 -1.36 -15.46 -16.22
CA LEU A 223 -1.04 -14.53 -17.29
C LEU A 223 0.13 -15.07 -18.12
N GLU A 224 0.04 -14.86 -19.43
CA GLU A 224 1.15 -15.06 -20.35
C GLU A 224 2.06 -13.84 -20.28
N ASP A 225 3.04 -13.87 -19.38
CA ASP A 225 3.97 -12.77 -19.12
C ASP A 225 5.42 -13.07 -19.58
N GLY A 226 5.59 -14.10 -20.39
CA GLY A 226 6.89 -14.57 -20.89
C GLY A 226 7.74 -15.32 -19.86
N ARG A 227 7.26 -15.53 -18.63
CA ARG A 227 8.01 -16.30 -17.61
C ARG A 227 7.85 -17.82 -17.84
N PRO A 228 8.96 -18.59 -17.88
CA PRO A 228 8.93 -19.98 -18.31
C PRO A 228 8.41 -20.96 -17.25
N ARG A 229 8.59 -20.66 -15.95
CA ARG A 229 8.22 -21.57 -14.85
C ARG A 229 6.90 -21.16 -14.19
N PHE A 230 6.04 -22.14 -13.90
CA PHE A 230 4.72 -21.94 -13.27
C PHE A 230 4.81 -21.19 -11.93
N ASP A 231 5.81 -21.54 -11.11
CA ASP A 231 6.08 -20.92 -9.81
C ASP A 231 6.43 -19.42 -9.86
N ASN A 232 6.63 -18.86 -11.05
CA ASN A 232 6.98 -17.46 -11.25
C ASN A 232 5.93 -16.67 -12.05
N LYS A 233 4.84 -17.32 -12.49
CA LYS A 233 3.78 -16.69 -13.29
C LYS A 233 2.83 -15.89 -12.42
N ILE A 234 2.40 -14.74 -12.92
CA ILE A 234 1.32 -13.97 -12.30
C ILE A 234 0.01 -14.73 -12.48
N SER A 235 -0.74 -14.94 -11.40
CA SER A 235 -2.04 -15.61 -11.43
C SER A 235 -3.17 -14.64 -11.09
N ILE A 236 -4.31 -14.79 -11.75
CA ILE A 236 -5.50 -13.95 -11.54
C ILE A 236 -6.72 -14.85 -11.34
N CYS A 237 -7.56 -14.51 -10.37
CA CYS A 237 -8.90 -15.04 -10.27
C CYS A 237 -9.93 -13.90 -10.25
N ARG A 238 -11.10 -14.12 -10.86
CA ARG A 238 -12.19 -13.13 -10.87
C ARG A 238 -13.14 -13.39 -9.71
N GLN A 239 -13.59 -12.33 -9.04
CA GLN A 239 -14.61 -12.45 -8.01
C GLN A 239 -15.97 -12.77 -8.66
N SER A 240 -16.61 -13.85 -8.21
CA SER A 240 -17.87 -14.33 -8.78
C SER A 240 -19.10 -13.84 -8.00
N ARG A 241 -18.96 -13.66 -6.67
CA ARG A 241 -20.10 -13.45 -5.75
C ARG A 241 -20.21 -12.05 -5.15
N VAL A 242 -19.19 -11.21 -5.27
CA VAL A 242 -19.12 -9.91 -4.56
C VAL A 242 -19.13 -8.75 -5.55
N ARG A 243 -19.83 -7.66 -5.20
CA ARG A 243 -19.83 -6.40 -5.96
C ARG A 243 -18.99 -5.35 -5.20
N PRO A 244 -18.26 -4.47 -5.91
CA PRO A 244 -18.01 -4.50 -7.35
C PRO A 244 -17.23 -5.75 -7.75
N ARG A 245 -17.59 -6.33 -8.90
CA ARG A 245 -16.82 -7.46 -9.44
C ARG A 245 -15.45 -6.93 -9.84
N GLY A 246 -14.39 -7.56 -9.35
CA GLY A 246 -13.04 -7.31 -9.83
C GLY A 246 -12.18 -8.55 -9.74
N THR A 247 -10.87 -8.34 -9.72
CA THR A 247 -9.89 -9.41 -9.82
C THR A 247 -8.97 -9.44 -8.62
N VAL A 248 -8.61 -10.64 -8.17
CA VAL A 248 -7.49 -10.83 -7.25
C VAL A 248 -6.30 -11.31 -8.05
N ARG A 249 -5.19 -10.60 -7.95
CA ARG A 249 -3.92 -10.92 -8.60
C ARG A 249 -2.92 -11.41 -7.56
N PHE A 250 -2.34 -12.58 -7.81
CA PHE A 250 -1.23 -13.12 -7.04
C PHE A 250 0.06 -12.97 -7.84
N ILE A 251 1.06 -12.31 -7.24
CA ILE A 251 2.39 -12.16 -7.80
C ILE A 251 3.34 -13.04 -6.99
N PRO A 252 3.81 -14.19 -7.51
CA PRO A 252 4.74 -15.00 -6.76
C PRO A 252 6.07 -14.28 -6.56
N CYS A 253 6.67 -14.44 -5.38
CA CYS A 253 8.10 -14.28 -5.23
C CYS A 253 8.83 -15.57 -5.61
N ASN A 254 10.12 -15.45 -5.94
CA ASN A 254 10.98 -16.60 -6.05
C ASN A 254 11.22 -17.15 -4.63
N LEU A 255 10.79 -18.39 -4.39
CA LEU A 255 10.89 -19.04 -3.08
C LEU A 255 12.34 -19.18 -2.60
N ASP A 256 13.30 -19.34 -3.51
CA ASP A 256 14.73 -19.39 -3.19
C ASP A 256 15.26 -18.04 -2.67
N ARG A 257 14.53 -16.95 -2.97
CA ARG A 257 14.87 -15.58 -2.56
C ARG A 257 13.99 -15.07 -1.42
N GLN A 258 13.04 -15.87 -0.95
CA GLN A 258 12.18 -15.48 0.16
C GLN A 258 12.97 -15.58 1.46
N SER A 259 13.04 -14.47 2.21
CA SER A 259 13.67 -14.49 3.53
C SER A 259 12.79 -15.32 4.48
N GLN A 260 13.36 -16.35 5.11
CA GLN A 260 12.71 -17.10 6.17
C GLN A 260 12.42 -16.24 7.41
N ASP A 261 13.18 -15.15 7.57
CA ASP A 261 13.09 -14.23 8.71
C ASP A 261 12.77 -12.82 8.21
N ALA A 262 11.61 -12.69 7.56
CA ALA A 262 11.18 -11.44 6.98
C ALA A 262 10.83 -10.39 8.05
N PRO A 263 11.24 -9.12 7.88
CA PRO A 263 10.90 -8.05 8.81
C PRO A 263 9.39 -7.90 9.02
N SER A 264 8.97 -7.82 10.29
CA SER A 264 7.57 -7.64 10.69
C SER A 264 7.44 -6.69 11.89
N SER A 265 6.26 -6.06 12.05
CA SER A 265 6.00 -5.24 13.26
C SER A 265 6.01 -6.09 14.54
N THR A 266 5.74 -7.39 14.46
CA THR A 266 5.84 -8.30 15.62
C THR A 266 7.29 -8.50 16.02
N LYS A 267 8.18 -8.76 15.06
CA LYS A 267 9.62 -8.86 15.31
C LYS A 267 10.20 -7.58 15.92
N ILE A 268 9.72 -6.41 15.48
CA ILE A 268 10.11 -5.13 16.09
C ILE A 268 9.68 -5.05 17.57
N ARG A 269 8.44 -5.45 17.89
CA ARG A 269 7.96 -5.50 19.29
C ARG A 269 8.80 -6.48 20.13
N GLU A 270 9.09 -7.65 19.59
CA GLU A 270 9.94 -8.65 20.27
C GLU A 270 11.35 -8.12 20.57
N ILE A 271 11.96 -7.38 19.63
CA ILE A 271 13.25 -6.72 19.87
C ILE A 271 13.13 -5.73 21.02
N ILE A 272 12.10 -4.90 21.03
CA ILE A 272 11.89 -3.85 22.03
C ILE A 272 11.63 -4.46 23.42
N GLU A 273 10.90 -5.57 23.48
CA GLU A 273 10.60 -6.27 24.73
C GLU A 273 11.80 -7.03 25.30
N ASN A 274 12.68 -7.57 24.45
CA ASN A 274 13.74 -8.50 24.86
C ASN A 274 15.16 -7.93 24.78
N SER A 275 15.34 -6.65 24.45
CA SER A 275 16.67 -6.04 24.37
C SER A 275 16.73 -4.69 25.09
N PRO A 276 17.90 -4.33 25.66
CA PRO A 276 18.10 -3.04 26.31
C PRO A 276 18.00 -1.90 25.30
N GLN A 277 17.57 -0.73 25.76
CA GLN A 277 17.24 0.43 24.92
C GLN A 277 18.43 0.92 24.08
N GLU A 278 19.65 0.77 24.61
CA GLU A 278 20.91 1.15 23.96
C GLU A 278 21.19 0.31 22.71
N GLU A 279 20.65 -0.91 22.64
CA GLU A 279 20.84 -1.83 21.52
C GLU A 279 19.74 -1.72 20.45
N TRP A 280 18.64 -1.00 20.74
CA TRP A 280 17.48 -0.97 19.84
C TRP A 280 17.82 -0.49 18.44
N GLU A 281 18.59 0.61 18.31
CA GLU A 281 18.91 1.17 16.99
C GLU A 281 19.65 0.15 16.12
N GLU A 282 20.66 -0.50 16.68
CA GLU A 282 21.46 -1.51 15.97
C GLU A 282 20.62 -2.72 15.59
N ARG A 283 19.84 -3.26 16.54
CA ARG A 283 19.00 -4.45 16.31
C ARG A 283 17.86 -4.19 15.32
N LEU A 284 17.41 -2.94 15.19
CA LEU A 284 16.35 -2.57 14.25
C LEU A 284 16.88 -2.30 12.83
N LYS A 285 18.20 -2.24 12.61
CA LYS A 285 18.78 -2.08 11.27
C LYS A 285 18.36 -3.22 10.33
N GLY A 286 17.96 -2.85 9.11
CA GLY A 286 17.43 -3.80 8.13
C GLY A 286 16.01 -4.32 8.42
N ILE A 287 15.44 -3.98 9.59
CA ILE A 287 14.08 -4.38 9.98
C ILE A 287 13.14 -3.18 9.89
N ALA A 288 13.38 -2.11 10.65
CA ALA A 288 12.58 -0.88 10.58
C ALA A 288 12.97 -0.04 9.36
N LEU A 289 12.04 0.79 8.85
CA LEU A 289 12.37 1.70 7.74
C LEU A 289 13.37 2.78 8.15
N HIS A 290 13.15 3.40 9.32
CA HIS A 290 14.04 4.40 9.91
C HIS A 290 14.32 4.02 11.37
N PRO A 291 15.32 3.18 11.65
CA PRO A 291 15.62 2.67 13.00
C PRO A 291 15.83 3.78 14.03
N LYS A 292 16.67 4.78 13.70
CA LYS A 292 16.96 5.92 14.59
C LYS A 292 15.70 6.71 14.97
N LEU A 293 14.93 7.13 13.97
CA LEU A 293 13.68 7.86 14.17
C LEU A 293 12.65 7.04 14.97
N LEU A 294 12.59 5.72 14.72
CA LEU A 294 11.72 4.83 15.49
C LEU A 294 12.13 4.80 16.97
N VAL A 295 13.42 4.65 17.26
CA VAL A 295 13.93 4.67 18.64
C VAL A 295 13.61 5.98 19.35
N GLU A 296 13.76 7.13 18.66
CA GLU A 296 13.37 8.44 19.20
C GLU A 296 11.89 8.46 19.61
N TYR A 297 10.99 8.00 18.73
CA TYR A 297 9.56 7.93 19.04
C TYR A 297 9.19 6.94 20.13
N LEU A 298 9.93 5.83 20.26
CA LEU A 298 9.71 4.83 21.30
C LEU A 298 10.14 5.36 22.68
N LYS A 299 11.21 6.15 22.76
CA LYS A 299 11.66 6.78 24.01
C LYS A 299 10.66 7.78 24.59
N GLU A 300 9.77 8.33 23.74
CA GLU A 300 8.68 9.20 24.17
C GLU A 300 7.47 8.44 24.75
N LEU A 301 7.39 7.12 24.52
CA LEU A 301 6.32 6.31 25.06
C LEU A 301 6.57 6.01 26.55
N PRO A 302 5.51 5.83 27.35
CA PRO A 302 5.67 5.30 28.69
C PRO A 302 6.44 3.98 28.63
N PRO A 303 7.33 3.70 29.60
CA PRO A 303 8.07 2.44 29.63
C PRO A 303 7.08 1.27 29.60
N PRO A 304 7.41 0.18 28.89
CA PRO A 304 6.52 -0.97 28.78
C PRO A 304 6.18 -1.46 30.19
N THR A 305 4.92 -1.35 30.58
CA THR A 305 4.43 -1.96 31.81
C THR A 305 4.57 -3.47 31.64
N LYS A 306 5.37 -4.12 32.50
CA LYS A 306 5.37 -5.58 32.60
C LYS A 306 3.92 -6.07 32.71
N PRO A 307 3.57 -7.22 32.12
CA PRO A 307 2.23 -7.77 32.29
C PRO A 307 1.93 -7.86 33.78
N VAL A 308 0.82 -7.24 34.20
CA VAL A 308 0.13 -7.69 35.41
C VAL A 308 -0.26 -9.12 35.09
N GLU A 309 0.13 -10.07 35.95
CA GLU A 309 -0.31 -11.47 35.85
C GLU A 309 -1.78 -11.51 35.44
N PRO A 310 -2.18 -12.38 34.51
CA PRO A 310 -3.56 -12.43 34.08
C PRO A 310 -4.42 -12.65 35.32
N LYS A 311 -5.20 -11.62 35.69
CA LYS A 311 -6.31 -11.80 36.61
C LYS A 311 -7.14 -12.89 35.96
N GLU A 312 -7.13 -14.08 36.55
CA GLU A 312 -8.06 -15.14 36.22
C GLU A 312 -9.43 -14.50 36.03
N ASP A 313 -9.95 -14.64 34.82
CA ASP A 313 -11.30 -14.24 34.43
C ASP A 313 -12.29 -15.05 35.31
N LEU A 314 -12.49 -14.60 36.55
CA LEU A 314 -13.54 -15.07 37.46
C LEU A 314 -14.94 -14.87 36.85
N ALA A 315 -15.04 -14.16 35.72
CA ALA A 315 -16.26 -13.97 34.95
C ALA A 315 -16.57 -15.09 33.94
N LYS A 316 -15.64 -16.00 33.63
CA LYS A 316 -15.90 -17.13 32.69
C LYS A 316 -16.51 -18.37 33.33
N LYS A 317 -16.55 -18.48 34.66
CA LYS A 317 -17.20 -19.59 35.38
C LYS A 317 -18.70 -19.42 35.61
N GLN A 318 -19.33 -18.35 35.09
CA GLN A 318 -20.75 -18.08 35.37
C GLN A 318 -21.67 -18.03 34.14
N TRP A 319 -21.13 -18.25 32.93
CA TRP A 319 -21.91 -18.24 31.69
C TRP A 319 -22.15 -19.64 31.08
N GLU A 320 -21.38 -20.66 31.46
CA GLU A 320 -21.56 -22.05 30.97
C GLU A 320 -22.61 -22.86 31.75
N SER A 321 -23.48 -22.22 32.55
CA SER A 321 -24.53 -22.90 33.31
C SER A 321 -25.97 -22.54 32.91
N ILE A 322 -26.20 -21.86 31.78
CA ILE A 322 -27.57 -21.55 31.33
C ILE A 322 -27.74 -21.79 29.82
N VAL A 323 -28.20 -23.03 29.55
CA VAL A 323 -29.20 -23.41 28.55
C VAL A 323 -28.74 -23.76 27.13
N TRP A 324 -28.99 -25.04 26.85
CA TRP A 324 -29.18 -25.75 25.58
C TRP A 324 -29.86 -24.95 24.47
#